data_AF-A0A6F9BMR5-F1
#
_entry.id   AF-A0A6F9BMR5-F1
#
_cell.length_a   1.000
_cell.length_b   1.000
_cell.length_c   1.000
_cell.angle_alpha   90.00
_cell.angle_beta   90.00
_cell.angle_gamma   90.00
#
_symmetry.space_group_name_H-M   'P 1'
#
loop_
_entity.id
_entity.type
_entity.pdbx_description
1 polymer ?
#
loop_
_entity_poly.entity_id
_entity_poly.type
_entity_poly.pdbx_seq_one_letter_code
_entity_poly.pdbx_strand_id
1 'polypeptide(L)'
;MPFAEQHNFLKPNDDRALGLMTRSARSVMEDLDDIIISYGQSDEFSFVFKWTSNWFKRRASKLMTYVVSQFSSSYVFYWRDYFGDQPLLYPPGFDGRVVLYPSNRNLRDYLSWRQADCHLNNLYNSVLDLEETVTKTVMLPNEEKEEEEEEEEVPVTRTRRRVSAHHCDVIGDQFWEEHPHILEDDNC
;
A
#
# COMPACT_ATOMS: atom_id res chain seq x y z
N MET A 1 13.90 8.86 -18.85
CA MET A 1 14.13 7.60 -18.12
C MET A 1 13.06 7.53 -17.04
N PRO A 2 12.39 6.39 -16.81
CA PRO A 2 11.41 6.21 -15.75
C PRO A 2 12.03 6.47 -14.37
N PHE A 3 11.21 6.89 -13.40
CA PHE A 3 11.66 7.18 -12.03
C PHE A 3 12.46 6.02 -11.42
N ALA A 4 11.96 4.79 -11.60
CA ALA A 4 12.60 3.57 -11.11
C ALA A 4 14.00 3.33 -11.69
N GLU A 5 14.23 3.67 -12.97
CA GLU A 5 15.53 3.49 -13.62
C GLU A 5 16.54 4.53 -13.13
N GLN A 6 16.11 5.78 -12.94
CA GLN A 6 16.99 6.84 -12.46
C GLN A 6 17.39 6.68 -10.99
N HIS A 7 16.54 6.01 -10.20
CA HIS A 7 16.79 5.71 -8.80
C HIS A 7 17.22 4.25 -8.58
N ASN A 8 17.69 3.55 -9.61
CA ASN A 8 18.26 2.19 -9.50
C ASN A 8 17.39 1.23 -8.66
N PHE A 9 16.09 1.18 -8.97
CA PHE A 9 15.19 0.26 -8.29
C PHE A 9 15.57 -1.19 -8.63
N LEU A 10 15.51 -2.05 -7.61
CA LEU A 10 15.67 -3.48 -7.81
C LEU A 10 14.48 -4.01 -8.64
N LYS A 11 14.80 -4.89 -9.60
CA LYS A 11 13.81 -5.64 -10.35
C LYS A 11 13.75 -7.08 -9.83
N PRO A 12 12.59 -7.74 -9.88
CA PRO A 12 11.30 -7.22 -10.34
C PRO A 12 10.59 -6.32 -9.29
N ASN A 13 10.97 -6.42 -8.01
CA ASN A 13 10.41 -5.66 -6.91
C ASN A 13 11.52 -5.05 -6.04
N ASP A 14 11.29 -3.85 -5.51
CA ASP A 14 12.20 -3.17 -4.58
C ASP A 14 11.50 -2.95 -3.23
N ASP A 15 11.95 -3.66 -2.21
CA ASP A 15 11.37 -3.60 -0.87
C ASP A 15 11.49 -2.21 -0.24
N ARG A 16 12.50 -1.42 -0.60
CA ARG A 16 12.66 -0.05 -0.11
C ARG A 16 11.56 0.85 -0.67
N ALA A 17 11.27 0.70 -1.95
CA ALA A 17 10.20 1.44 -2.61
C ALA A 17 8.82 1.06 -2.05
N LEU A 18 8.56 -0.25 -1.88
CA LEU A 18 7.31 -0.75 -1.30
C LEU A 18 7.13 -0.30 0.16
N GLY A 19 8.21 -0.35 0.95
CA GLY A 19 8.25 0.13 2.32
C GLY A 19 7.92 1.63 2.41
N LEU A 20 8.54 2.45 1.55
CA LEU A 20 8.29 3.88 1.50
C LEU A 20 6.84 4.21 1.10
N MET A 21 6.30 3.51 0.11
CA MET A 21 4.90 3.66 -0.31
C MET A 21 3.94 3.29 0.84
N THR A 22 4.21 2.19 1.53
CA THR A 22 3.42 1.74 2.69
C THR A 22 3.49 2.73 3.86
N ARG A 23 4.66 3.29 4.15
CA ARG A 23 4.81 4.33 5.18
C ARG A 23 4.07 5.61 4.83
N SER A 24 4.08 5.98 3.55
CA SER A 24 3.35 7.13 3.03
C SER A 24 1.83 6.91 3.14
N ALA A 25 1.34 5.72 2.77
CA ALA A 25 -0.06 5.34 2.93
C ALA A 25 -0.50 5.36 4.40
N ARG A 26 0.34 4.82 5.28
CA ARG A 26 0.10 4.85 6.74
C ARG A 26 -0.04 6.27 7.26
N SER A 27 0.79 7.21 6.80
CA SER A 27 0.69 8.61 7.21
C SER A 27 -0.64 9.24 6.77
N VAL A 28 -1.13 8.90 5.57
CA VAL A 28 -2.45 9.34 5.08
C VAL A 28 -3.59 8.77 5.95
N MET A 29 -3.50 7.50 6.33
CA MET A 29 -4.50 6.85 7.20
C MET A 29 -4.47 7.38 8.64
N GLU A 30 -3.29 7.72 9.16
CA GLU A 30 -3.13 8.29 10.50
C GLU A 30 -3.72 9.73 10.60
N ASP A 31 -3.76 10.45 9.48
CA ASP A 31 -4.37 11.79 9.40
C ASP A 31 -5.88 11.76 9.09
N LEU A 32 -6.33 10.76 8.33
CA LEU A 32 -7.72 10.59 7.92
C LEU A 32 -8.33 9.37 8.61
N ASP A 33 -8.86 9.58 9.81
CA ASP A 33 -9.46 8.55 10.68
C ASP A 33 -10.66 7.79 10.05
N ASP A 34 -11.23 8.35 8.99
CA ASP A 34 -12.37 7.78 8.25
C ASP A 34 -11.97 6.79 7.16
N ILE A 35 -10.67 6.57 6.93
CA ILE A 35 -10.19 5.51 6.04
C ILE A 35 -10.25 4.18 6.79
N ILE A 36 -11.02 3.23 6.25
CA ILE A 36 -11.21 1.90 6.85
C ILE A 36 -10.06 0.97 6.46
N ILE A 37 -9.76 0.92 5.16
CA ILE A 37 -8.78 0.01 4.57
C ILE A 37 -8.05 0.74 3.46
N SER A 38 -6.75 0.46 3.34
CA SER A 38 -5.96 0.81 2.17
C SER A 38 -5.34 -0.44 1.55
N TYR A 39 -5.29 -0.50 0.23
CA TYR A 39 -4.63 -1.56 -0.52
C TYR A 39 -3.59 -0.94 -1.44
N GLY A 40 -2.36 -1.44 -1.42
CA GLY A 40 -1.27 -0.95 -2.26
C GLY A 40 -0.58 -2.08 -3.02
N GLN A 41 -0.13 -1.77 -4.23
CA GLN A 41 0.64 -2.67 -5.10
C GLN A 41 1.59 -1.83 -5.95
N SER A 42 2.86 -2.25 -6.05
CA SER A 42 3.84 -1.63 -6.96
C SER A 42 3.93 -0.11 -6.72
N ASP A 43 3.34 0.69 -7.60
CA ASP A 43 3.32 2.15 -7.60
C ASP A 43 1.92 2.75 -7.35
N GLU A 44 0.92 1.91 -7.04
CA GLU A 44 -0.46 2.32 -6.80
C GLU A 44 -0.89 2.10 -5.34
N PHE A 45 -1.76 2.99 -4.84
CA PHE A 45 -2.45 2.83 -3.56
C PHE A 45 -3.92 3.26 -3.67
N SER A 46 -4.79 2.44 -3.09
CA SER A 46 -6.23 2.66 -3.00
C SER A 46 -6.63 2.89 -1.55
N PHE A 47 -7.36 3.97 -1.28
CA PHE A 47 -7.86 4.31 0.05
C PHE A 47 -9.38 4.25 0.07
N VAL A 48 -9.93 3.46 0.99
CA VAL A 48 -11.37 3.27 1.13
C VAL A 48 -11.89 4.04 2.33
N PHE A 49 -12.76 5.02 2.07
CA PHE A 49 -13.40 5.83 3.09
C PHE A 49 -14.69 5.17 3.60
N LYS A 50 -15.00 5.38 4.88
CA LYS A 50 -16.28 5.00 5.48
C LYS A 50 -17.46 5.54 4.68
N TRP A 51 -18.48 4.70 4.50
CA TRP A 51 -19.72 5.11 3.85
C TRP A 51 -20.38 6.29 4.59
N THR A 52 -20.31 6.30 5.93
CA THR A 52 -20.83 7.35 6.82
C THR A 52 -19.99 8.64 6.84
N SER A 53 -18.82 8.65 6.19
CA SER A 53 -17.87 9.76 6.27
C SER A 53 -18.48 11.09 5.81
N ASN A 54 -18.25 12.15 6.57
CA ASN A 54 -18.66 13.51 6.20
C ASN A 54 -17.47 14.47 6.00
N TRP A 55 -16.26 13.91 5.84
CA TRP A 55 -15.06 14.71 5.58
C TRP A 55 -15.22 15.58 4.33
N PHE A 56 -14.82 16.85 4.46
CA PHE A 56 -14.92 17.86 3.40
C PHE A 56 -16.30 17.97 2.72
N LYS A 57 -17.38 17.59 3.42
CA LYS A 57 -18.73 17.46 2.84
C LYS A 57 -18.78 16.52 1.62
N ARG A 58 -17.98 15.44 1.65
CA ARG A 58 -17.88 14.43 0.58
C ARG A 58 -17.48 15.01 -0.79
N ARG A 59 -16.79 16.15 -0.80
CA ARG A 59 -16.28 16.75 -2.04
C ARG A 59 -15.11 15.93 -2.57
N ALA A 60 -15.34 15.21 -3.67
CA ALA A 60 -14.34 14.37 -4.32
C ALA A 60 -13.02 15.11 -4.57
N SER A 61 -13.07 16.36 -5.06
CA SER A 61 -11.86 17.15 -5.32
C SER A 61 -11.01 17.37 -4.08
N LYS A 62 -11.62 17.60 -2.90
CA LYS A 62 -10.90 17.81 -1.65
C LYS A 62 -10.27 16.53 -1.13
N LEU A 63 -11.03 15.42 -1.14
CA LEU A 63 -10.52 14.11 -0.76
C LEU A 63 -9.30 13.73 -1.60
N MET A 64 -9.44 13.83 -2.93
CA MET A 64 -8.37 13.55 -3.88
C MET A 64 -7.13 14.40 -3.62
N THR A 65 -7.29 15.74 -3.59
CA THR A 65 -6.14 16.63 -3.42
C THR A 65 -5.45 16.43 -2.08
N TYR A 66 -6.22 16.15 -1.01
CA TYR A 66 -5.65 15.93 0.32
C TYR A 66 -4.82 14.66 0.34
N VAL A 67 -5.40 13.52 -0.09
CA VAL A 67 -4.71 12.23 -0.14
C VAL A 67 -3.44 12.34 -0.98
N VAL A 68 -3.53 12.87 -2.20
CA VAL A 68 -2.37 13.02 -3.09
C VAL A 68 -1.31 13.93 -2.48
N SER A 69 -1.71 15.07 -1.88
CA SER A 69 -0.75 16.00 -1.27
C SER A 69 -0.03 15.40 -0.06
N GLN A 70 -0.77 14.69 0.80
CA GLN A 70 -0.24 14.09 2.02
C GLN A 70 0.65 12.90 1.69
N PHE A 71 0.26 12.09 0.71
CA PHE A 71 1.05 10.98 0.19
C PHE A 71 2.36 11.47 -0.43
N SER A 72 2.29 12.46 -1.34
CA SER A 72 3.47 13.02 -2.01
C SER A 72 4.45 13.65 -1.03
N SER A 73 3.93 14.38 -0.04
CA SER A 73 4.76 15.02 0.99
C SER A 73 5.43 13.97 1.89
N SER A 74 4.69 12.93 2.28
CA SER A 74 5.22 11.82 3.08
C SER A 74 6.30 11.04 2.32
N TYR A 75 6.11 10.82 1.02
CA TYR A 75 7.07 10.10 0.17
C TYR A 75 8.43 10.80 0.13
N VAL A 76 8.43 12.13 -0.04
CA VAL A 76 9.69 12.91 -0.04
C VAL A 76 10.27 13.02 1.37
N PHE A 77 9.41 13.14 2.40
CA PHE A 77 9.84 13.28 3.79
C PHE A 77 10.54 12.03 4.32
N TYR A 78 9.95 10.85 4.09
CA TYR A 78 10.48 9.56 4.56
C TYR A 78 11.47 8.91 3.57
N TRP A 79 11.75 9.53 2.42
CA TRP A 79 12.66 8.97 1.42
C TRP A 79 13.99 8.51 2.01
N ARG A 80 14.60 9.35 2.86
CA ARG A 80 15.92 9.09 3.46
C ARG A 80 15.91 7.88 4.39
N ASP A 81 14.77 7.54 4.99
CA ASP A 81 14.66 6.43 5.93
C ASP A 81 14.71 5.08 5.20
N TYR A 82 14.28 5.03 3.94
CA TYR A 82 14.25 3.81 3.12
C TYR A 82 15.39 3.72 2.11
N PHE A 83 15.78 4.86 1.50
CA PHE A 83 16.79 4.92 0.47
C PHE A 83 18.17 5.33 1.00
N GLY A 84 18.28 5.64 2.30
CA GLY A 84 19.55 5.93 2.98
C GLY A 84 20.34 7.05 2.31
N ASP A 85 21.49 6.68 1.74
CA ASP A 85 22.41 7.59 1.06
C ASP A 85 22.01 7.95 -0.37
N GLN A 86 21.01 7.27 -0.95
CA GLN A 86 20.60 7.54 -2.31
C GLN A 86 19.74 8.81 -2.37
N PRO A 87 20.20 9.88 -3.05
CA PRO A 87 19.46 11.13 -3.10
C PRO A 87 18.26 11.03 -4.04
N LEU A 88 17.18 11.70 -3.66
CA LEU A 88 16.04 11.92 -4.54
C LEU A 88 16.44 12.94 -5.63
N LEU A 89 16.46 12.51 -6.89
CA LEU A 89 16.94 13.33 -8.00
C LEU A 89 15.95 14.43 -8.39
N TYR A 90 14.65 14.16 -8.27
CA TYR A 90 13.57 15.09 -8.57
C TYR A 90 12.30 14.70 -7.79
N PRO A 91 11.41 15.67 -7.50
CA PRO A 91 10.17 15.38 -6.78
C PRO A 91 9.23 14.50 -7.64
N PRO A 92 8.72 13.38 -7.10
CA PRO A 92 7.77 12.54 -7.80
C PRO A 92 6.40 13.23 -7.91
N GLY A 93 5.66 12.89 -8.95
CA GLY A 93 4.26 13.28 -9.12
C GLY A 93 3.36 12.06 -8.98
N PHE A 94 2.26 12.22 -8.26
CA PHE A 94 1.25 11.17 -8.10
C PHE A 94 -0.06 11.61 -8.74
N ASP A 95 -0.69 10.68 -9.47
CA ASP A 95 -2.04 10.87 -9.98
C ASP A 95 -3.06 10.31 -8.98
N GLY A 96 -4.27 10.84 -9.00
CA GLY A 96 -5.34 10.45 -8.09
C GLY A 96 -6.68 10.47 -8.79
N ARG A 97 -7.53 9.50 -8.47
CA ARG A 97 -8.92 9.44 -8.93
C ARG A 97 -9.84 9.04 -7.80
N VAL A 98 -11.08 9.52 -7.87
CA VAL A 98 -12.14 9.17 -6.91
C VAL A 98 -13.20 8.37 -7.63
N VAL A 99 -13.48 7.17 -7.13
CA VAL A 99 -14.52 6.28 -7.65
C VAL A 99 -15.51 5.99 -6.52
N LEU A 100 -16.80 5.96 -6.86
CA LEU A 100 -17.87 5.68 -5.91
C LEU A 100 -18.39 4.27 -6.14
N TYR A 101 -18.41 3.46 -5.10
CA TYR A 101 -19.00 2.13 -5.10
C TYR A 101 -20.32 2.17 -4.32
N PRO A 102 -21.46 1.82 -4.94
CA PRO A 102 -22.78 1.93 -4.31
C PRO A 102 -23.09 0.79 -3.34
N SER A 103 -22.30 -0.29 -3.34
CA SER A 103 -22.51 -1.43 -2.46
C SER A 103 -21.18 -2.02 -2.01
N ASN A 104 -21.20 -2.69 -0.84
CA ASN A 104 -20.05 -3.42 -0.31
C ASN A 104 -19.58 -4.52 -1.25
N ARG A 105 -20.49 -5.13 -2.01
CA ARG A 105 -20.13 -6.14 -3.02
C ARG A 105 -19.26 -5.55 -4.12
N ASN A 106 -19.64 -4.40 -4.67
CA ASN A 106 -18.84 -3.72 -5.70
C ASN A 106 -17.45 -3.30 -5.17
N LEU A 107 -17.38 -2.91 -3.89
CA LEU A 107 -16.12 -2.58 -3.23
C LEU A 107 -15.22 -3.82 -3.07
N ARG A 108 -15.78 -4.95 -2.62
CA ARG A 108 -15.05 -6.23 -2.57
C ARG A 108 -14.54 -6.61 -3.95
N ASP A 109 -15.41 -6.62 -4.95
CA ASP A 109 -15.06 -6.96 -6.34
C ASP A 109 -13.90 -6.07 -6.86
N TYR A 110 -13.90 -4.78 -6.51
CA TYR A 110 -12.80 -3.87 -6.86
C TYR A 110 -11.47 -4.25 -6.19
N LEU A 111 -11.47 -4.52 -4.89
CA LEU A 111 -10.26 -4.91 -4.16
C LEU A 111 -9.74 -6.27 -4.64
N SER A 112 -10.64 -7.23 -4.86
CA SER A 112 -10.32 -8.53 -5.45
C SER A 112 -9.72 -8.38 -6.86
N TRP A 113 -10.28 -7.48 -7.68
CA TRP A 113 -9.72 -7.16 -8.99
C TRP A 113 -8.32 -6.54 -8.91
N ARG A 114 -8.07 -5.64 -7.96
CA ARG A 114 -6.73 -5.08 -7.74
C ARG A 114 -5.72 -6.14 -7.29
N GLN A 115 -6.12 -7.07 -6.43
CA GLN A 115 -5.25 -8.17 -6.02
C GLN A 115 -4.99 -9.18 -7.13
N ALA A 116 -6.00 -9.51 -7.94
CA ALA A 116 -5.81 -10.37 -9.11
C ALA A 116 -4.84 -9.74 -10.12
N ASP A 117 -4.92 -8.42 -10.32
CA ASP A 117 -3.99 -7.67 -11.17
C ASP A 117 -2.57 -7.68 -10.59
N CYS A 118 -2.41 -7.50 -9.28
CA CYS A 118 -1.13 -7.68 -8.59
C CYS A 118 -0.54 -9.07 -8.84
N HIS A 119 -1.34 -10.12 -8.68
CA HIS A 119 -0.89 -11.49 -8.87
C HIS A 119 -0.42 -11.75 -10.31
N LEU A 120 -1.19 -11.29 -11.31
CA LEU A 120 -0.83 -11.42 -12.72
C LEU A 120 0.42 -10.62 -13.09
N ASN A 121 0.51 -9.36 -12.65
CA ASN A 121 1.65 -8.49 -12.93
C ASN A 121 2.92 -9.01 -12.26
N ASN A 122 2.86 -9.44 -11.00
CA ASN A 122 4.01 -10.02 -10.32
C ASN A 122 4.46 -11.32 -10.97
N LEU A 123 3.53 -12.20 -11.36
CA LEU A 123 3.85 -13.43 -12.06
C LEU A 123 4.52 -13.13 -13.41
N TYR A 124 3.96 -12.21 -14.19
CA TYR A 124 4.49 -11.83 -15.48
C TYR A 124 5.87 -11.16 -15.38
N ASN A 125 6.06 -10.21 -14.46
CA ASN A 125 7.33 -9.54 -14.24
C ASN A 125 8.41 -10.52 -13.74
N SER A 126 8.04 -11.44 -12.85
CA SER A 126 8.98 -12.47 -12.37
C SER A 126 9.37 -13.43 -13.50
N VAL A 127 8.43 -13.83 -14.36
CA VAL A 127 8.72 -14.70 -15.50
C VAL A 127 9.53 -13.97 -16.58
N LEU A 128 9.23 -12.71 -16.87
CA LEU A 128 10.01 -11.91 -17.82
C LEU A 128 11.44 -11.67 -17.32
N ASP A 129 11.63 -11.38 -16.03
CA ASP A 129 12.95 -11.24 -15.43
C ASP A 129 13.71 -12.58 -15.46
N LEU A 130 12.99 -13.71 -15.30
CA LEU A 130 13.54 -15.05 -15.53
C LEU A 130 13.92 -15.28 -17.00
N GLU A 131 13.13 -14.84 -17.98
CA GLU A 131 13.48 -14.97 -19.41
C GLU A 131 14.69 -14.09 -19.80
N GLU A 132 14.83 -12.87 -19.24
CA GLU A 132 16.03 -12.05 -19.41
C GLU A 132 17.27 -12.67 -18.72
N THR A 133 17.09 -13.29 -17.55
CA THR A 133 18.19 -13.97 -16.81
C THR A 133 18.57 -15.35 -17.36
N VAL A 134 17.73 -16.03 -18.15
CA VAL A 134 18.08 -17.32 -18.82
C VAL A 134 19.26 -17.19 -19.81
N THR A 135 19.62 -15.97 -20.25
CA THR A 135 20.86 -15.71 -21.00
C THR A 135 22.14 -15.65 -20.15
N LYS A 136 22.04 -15.74 -18.81
CA LYS A 136 23.18 -15.71 -17.88
C LYS A 136 23.04 -16.80 -16.83
N THR A 137 23.73 -17.91 -17.12
CA THR A 137 23.76 -19.21 -16.44
C THR A 137 23.90 -19.20 -14.91
N VAL A 138 23.03 -19.98 -14.25
CA VAL A 138 23.16 -20.88 -13.07
C VAL A 138 24.07 -20.44 -11.92
N MET A 139 23.51 -20.30 -10.70
CA MET A 139 23.93 -20.95 -9.43
C MET A 139 22.82 -20.86 -8.35
N LEU A 140 22.59 -21.95 -7.61
CA LEU A 140 21.92 -22.01 -6.29
C LEU A 140 23.03 -21.86 -5.21
N PRO A 141 22.79 -21.33 -3.98
CA PRO A 141 22.06 -22.10 -2.95
C PRO A 141 21.37 -21.35 -1.77
N ASN A 142 20.60 -22.16 -1.03
CA ASN A 142 20.35 -22.20 0.43
C ASN A 142 19.29 -21.33 1.14
N GLU A 143 18.59 -22.05 2.05
CA GLU A 143 17.53 -21.66 2.98
C GLU A 143 18.03 -20.95 4.26
N GLU A 144 17.04 -20.46 5.02
CA GLU A 144 17.03 -19.88 6.40
C GLU A 144 17.37 -18.37 6.46
N LYS A 145 16.65 -17.47 7.16
CA LYS A 145 15.82 -17.54 8.39
C LYS A 145 15.04 -16.22 8.59
N GLU A 146 13.92 -16.27 9.31
CA GLU A 146 13.20 -15.12 9.88
C GLU A 146 13.88 -14.66 11.20
N GLU A 147 13.91 -13.35 11.45
CA GLU A 147 14.11 -12.78 12.79
C GLU A 147 13.02 -11.73 13.03
N GLU A 148 12.15 -12.01 14.01
CA GLU A 148 11.25 -11.04 14.63
C GLU A 148 11.96 -10.46 15.87
N GLU A 149 12.03 -9.14 16.00
CA GLU A 149 12.44 -8.48 17.24
C GLU A 149 11.21 -8.20 18.12
N GLU A 150 11.21 -8.78 19.32
CA GLU A 150 10.33 -8.43 20.43
C GLU A 150 10.83 -7.12 21.09
N GLU A 151 10.03 -6.06 21.06
CA GLU A 151 10.17 -4.94 21.99
C GLU A 151 9.04 -4.99 23.02
N GLU A 152 9.42 -5.27 24.27
CA GLU A 152 8.57 -5.29 25.45
C GLU A 152 8.41 -3.86 26.01
N GLU A 153 7.23 -3.25 25.89
CA GLU A 153 6.87 -2.01 26.59
C GLU A 153 5.64 -2.20 27.50
N VAL A 154 5.83 -1.90 28.79
CA VAL A 154 4.82 -1.94 29.88
C VAL A 154 4.06 -0.60 29.93
N PRO A 155 2.76 -0.56 30.30
CA PRO A 155 1.77 0.24 29.57
C PRO A 155 1.51 1.64 30.14
N VAL A 156 1.15 2.56 29.23
CA VAL A 156 0.31 3.72 29.54
C VAL A 156 -0.88 3.69 28.58
N THR A 157 -2.06 3.38 29.11
CA THR A 157 -3.28 3.18 28.30
C THR A 157 -3.83 4.51 27.79
N ARG A 158 -3.55 4.79 26.51
CA ARG A 158 -4.35 5.67 25.67
C ARG A 158 -4.67 4.94 24.37
N THR A 159 -5.90 4.49 24.22
CA THR A 159 -6.37 3.76 23.03
C THR A 159 -6.30 4.67 21.81
N ARG A 160 -5.32 4.47 20.92
CA ARG A 160 -5.22 5.14 19.63
C ARG A 160 -5.31 4.06 18.53
N ARG A 161 -6.17 4.26 17.52
CA ARG A 161 -6.18 3.39 16.33
C ARG A 161 -4.78 3.37 15.73
N ARG A 162 -4.24 2.18 15.50
CA ARG A 162 -2.92 1.97 14.90
C ARG A 162 -3.11 1.25 13.58
N VAL A 163 -2.55 1.79 12.51
CA VAL A 163 -2.59 1.18 11.17
C VAL A 163 -1.55 0.07 11.13
N SER A 164 -1.99 -1.16 10.87
CA SER A 164 -1.14 -2.34 10.64
C SER A 164 -1.13 -2.73 9.16
N ALA A 165 0.03 -3.10 8.64
CA ALA A 165 0.17 -3.62 7.29
C ALA A 165 0.03 -5.15 7.32
N HIS A 166 -0.75 -5.70 6.40
CA HIS A 166 -0.97 -7.14 6.25
C HIS A 166 -0.84 -7.54 4.77
N HIS A 167 -0.17 -8.67 4.51
CA HIS A 167 -0.02 -9.25 3.17
C HIS A 167 -0.86 -10.53 3.07
N CYS A 168 -2.16 -10.37 2.90
CA CYS A 168 -3.12 -11.49 2.91
C CYS A 168 -4.02 -11.48 1.67
N ASP A 169 -4.71 -12.59 1.44
CA ASP A 169 -5.72 -12.69 0.40
C ASP A 169 -6.99 -11.93 0.80
N VAL A 170 -7.35 -10.91 0.02
CA VAL A 170 -8.60 -10.15 0.15
C VAL A 170 -9.65 -10.56 -0.87
N ILE A 171 -9.34 -11.57 -1.72
CA ILE A 171 -10.31 -12.19 -2.66
C ILE A 171 -11.22 -13.16 -1.91
N GLY A 172 -10.65 -14.02 -1.08
CA GLY A 172 -11.40 -15.00 -0.28
C GLY A 172 -12.24 -14.36 0.82
N ASP A 173 -13.30 -15.07 1.23
CA ASP A 173 -14.21 -14.60 2.29
C ASP A 173 -13.54 -14.56 3.68
N GLN A 174 -12.46 -15.33 3.89
CA GLN A 174 -11.75 -15.43 5.17
C GLN A 174 -11.35 -14.07 5.74
N PHE A 175 -10.73 -13.21 4.92
CA PHE A 175 -10.34 -11.86 5.35
C PHE A 175 -11.54 -11.02 5.81
N TRP A 176 -12.66 -11.14 5.08
CA TRP A 176 -13.86 -10.38 5.36
C TRP A 176 -14.63 -10.90 6.58
N GLU A 177 -14.52 -12.19 6.87
CA GLU A 177 -15.05 -12.82 8.09
C GLU A 177 -14.21 -12.50 9.32
N GLU A 178 -12.89 -12.40 9.18
CA GLU A 178 -11.97 -11.98 10.25
C GLU A 178 -12.07 -10.47 10.55
N HIS A 179 -12.48 -9.67 9.55
CA HIS A 179 -12.59 -8.22 9.66
C HIS A 179 -13.97 -7.67 9.24
N PRO A 180 -15.07 -8.07 9.93
CA PRO A 180 -16.43 -7.68 9.55
C PRO A 180 -16.67 -6.17 9.68
N HIS A 181 -15.99 -5.52 10.63
CA HIS A 181 -16.02 -4.07 10.88
C HIS A 181 -15.62 -3.20 9.67
N ILE A 182 -14.99 -3.79 8.64
CA ILE A 182 -14.61 -3.07 7.42
C ILE A 182 -15.85 -2.75 6.56
N LEU A 183 -16.86 -3.62 6.62
CA LEU A 183 -18.04 -3.57 5.77
C LEU A 183 -19.33 -3.35 6.54
N GLU A 184 -19.31 -3.54 7.85
CA GLU A 184 -20.43 -3.19 8.72
C GLU A 184 -20.59 -1.67 8.79
N ASP A 185 -21.82 -1.21 8.52
CA ASP A 185 -22.20 0.16 8.82
C ASP A 185 -22.25 0.33 10.33
N ASP A 186 -21.72 1.44 10.86
CA ASP A 186 -21.78 1.82 12.29
C ASP A 186 -23.24 2.06 12.80
N ASN A 187 -24.28 1.53 12.14
CA ASN A 187 -25.68 1.62 12.56
C ASN A 187 -26.04 0.48 13.52
N CYS A 188 -25.77 0.72 14.80
CA CYS A 188 -26.67 0.39 15.90
C CYS A 188 -27.09 1.70 16.59
#